data_AF-A0A5R2MWI1-F1
#
_entry.id   AF-A0A5R2MWI1-F1
#
_cell.length_a   1.000
_cell.length_b   1.000
_cell.length_c   1.000
_cell.angle_alpha   90.00
_cell.angle_beta   90.00
_cell.angle_gamma   90.00
#
_symmetry.space_group_name_H-M   'P 1'
#
loop_
_entity.id
_entity.type
_entity.pdbx_description
1 polymer ?
#
loop_
_entity_poly.entity_id
_entity_poly.type
_entity_poly.pdbx_seq_one_letter_code
_entity_poly.pdbx_strand_id
1 'polypeptide(L)'
;AVDYNSFLKLLIAEMKNQDPTKPMDSTQYVAQLATFSQVEQSVQTNTKLDQIMQSSALSQADALIGRNITSADGKTTGTVASVTLGSNGLIAVLQDGT
;
A
#
# COMPACT_ATOMS: atom_id res chain seq x y z
N ALA A 1 -10.99 8.34 -8.57
CA ALA A 1 -12.15 7.63 -9.17
C ALA A 1 -13.15 8.54 -9.91
N VAL A 2 -13.35 9.80 -9.49
CA VAL A 2 -14.33 10.73 -10.11
C VAL A 2 -13.95 11.15 -11.55
N ASP A 3 -12.68 11.00 -11.93
CA ASP A 3 -12.12 11.51 -13.18
C ASP A 3 -12.45 10.63 -14.41
N TYR A 4 -12.33 9.30 -14.29
CA TYR A 4 -12.49 8.36 -15.42
C TYR A 4 -13.89 8.38 -16.05
N ASN A 5 -14.96 8.39 -15.22
CA ASN A 5 -16.34 8.43 -15.71
C ASN A 5 -16.73 9.79 -16.31
N SER A 6 -16.19 10.88 -15.78
CA SER A 6 -16.39 12.22 -16.31
C SER A 6 -15.68 12.39 -17.65
N PHE A 7 -14.49 11.79 -17.78
CA PHE A 7 -13.69 11.76 -18.98
C PHE A 7 -14.29 10.88 -20.08
N LEU A 8 -14.78 9.67 -19.77
CA LEU A 8 -15.51 8.83 -20.73
C LEU A 8 -16.76 9.54 -21.26
N LYS A 9 -17.48 10.29 -20.42
CA LYS A 9 -18.60 11.12 -20.87
C LYS A 9 -18.17 12.21 -21.84
N LEU A 10 -17.03 12.85 -21.57
CA LEU A 10 -16.48 13.88 -22.44
C LEU A 10 -15.99 13.30 -23.78
N LEU A 11 -15.33 12.14 -23.75
CA LEU A 11 -14.89 11.39 -24.94
C LEU A 11 -16.07 10.96 -25.81
N ILE A 12 -17.15 10.46 -25.21
CA ILE A 12 -18.37 10.08 -25.93
C ILE A 12 -19.07 11.32 -26.52
N ALA A 13 -19.05 12.45 -25.81
CA ALA A 13 -19.61 13.70 -26.30
C ALA A 13 -18.80 14.26 -27.50
N GLU A 14 -17.47 14.20 -27.44
CA GLU A 14 -16.58 14.57 -28.54
C GLU A 14 -16.78 13.65 -29.75
N MET A 15 -16.81 12.32 -29.56
CA MET A 15 -17.08 11.35 -30.65
C MET A 15 -18.44 11.56 -31.34
N LYS A 16 -19.46 12.01 -30.60
CA LYS A 16 -20.78 12.34 -31.16
C LYS A 16 -20.78 13.62 -32.01
N ASN A 17 -19.82 14.51 -31.80
CA ASN A 17 -19.75 15.83 -32.44
C ASN A 17 -18.58 15.95 -33.45
N GLN A 18 -17.78 14.90 -33.65
CA GLN A 18 -16.68 14.92 -34.61
C GLN A 18 -17.19 14.77 -36.05
N ASP A 19 -16.59 15.55 -36.97
CA ASP A 19 -16.78 15.41 -38.41
C ASP A 19 -16.12 14.11 -38.89
N PRO A 20 -16.84 13.20 -39.56
CA PRO A 20 -16.35 11.88 -39.97
C PRO A 20 -15.15 11.93 -40.93
N THR A 21 -14.82 13.09 -41.50
CA THR A 21 -13.72 13.26 -42.45
C THR A 21 -12.38 13.64 -41.82
N LYS A 22 -12.33 13.94 -40.52
CA LYS A 22 -11.11 14.28 -39.77
C LYS A 22 -11.11 13.65 -38.37
N PRO A 23 -10.85 12.34 -38.25
CA PRO A 23 -10.71 11.72 -36.94
C PRO A 23 -9.47 12.30 -36.25
N MET A 24 -9.66 13.13 -35.22
CA MET A 24 -8.54 13.58 -34.40
C MET A 24 -8.16 12.51 -33.36
N ASP A 25 -6.89 12.54 -32.95
CA ASP A 25 -6.22 11.58 -32.07
C ASP A 25 -6.61 11.75 -30.58
N SER A 26 -7.91 11.83 -30.29
CA SER A 26 -8.45 11.91 -28.93
C SER A 26 -8.08 10.67 -28.09
N THR A 27 -7.65 9.59 -28.75
CA THR A 27 -7.21 8.33 -28.14
C THR A 27 -5.91 8.46 -27.36
N GLN A 28 -4.99 9.34 -27.77
CA GLN A 28 -3.68 9.43 -27.10
C GLN A 28 -3.76 10.03 -25.68
N TYR A 29 -4.63 11.02 -25.46
CA TYR A 29 -4.89 11.55 -24.12
C TYR A 29 -5.61 10.52 -23.23
N VAL A 30 -6.53 9.75 -23.78
CA VAL A 30 -7.21 8.64 -23.08
C VAL A 30 -6.18 7.60 -22.63
N ALA A 31 -5.26 7.21 -23.51
CA ALA A 31 -4.21 6.25 -23.20
C ALA A 31 -3.30 6.75 -22.07
N GLN A 32 -2.93 8.04 -22.09
CA GLN A 32 -2.12 8.63 -21.04
C GLN A 32 -2.85 8.67 -19.68
N LEU A 33 -4.13 9.04 -19.67
CA LEU A 33 -4.94 9.07 -18.44
C LEU A 33 -5.19 7.67 -17.86
N ALA A 34 -5.43 6.68 -18.73
CA ALA A 34 -5.53 5.28 -18.31
C ALA A 34 -4.21 4.80 -17.67
N THR A 35 -3.07 5.19 -18.25
CA THR A 35 -1.74 4.89 -17.69
C THR A 35 -1.56 5.54 -16.33
N PHE A 36 -1.90 6.82 -16.17
CA PHE A 36 -1.83 7.50 -14.87
C PHE A 36 -2.74 6.86 -13.83
N SER A 37 -3.98 6.50 -14.20
CA SER A 37 -4.93 5.82 -13.31
C SER A 37 -4.40 4.46 -12.85
N GLN A 38 -3.75 3.71 -13.74
CA GLN A 38 -3.11 2.44 -13.41
C GLN A 38 -1.94 2.61 -12.44
N VAL A 39 -1.13 3.65 -12.62
CA VAL A 39 -0.04 3.99 -11.70
C VAL A 39 -0.58 4.38 -10.33
N GLU A 40 -1.60 5.26 -10.27
CA GLU A 40 -2.26 5.65 -9.03
C GLU A 40 -2.83 4.43 -8.29
N GLN A 41 -3.53 3.55 -9.01
CA GLN A 41 -4.06 2.31 -8.45
C GLN A 41 -2.96 1.40 -7.91
N SER A 42 -1.81 1.34 -8.58
CA SER A 42 -0.64 0.57 -8.12
C SER A 42 -0.06 1.18 -6.84
N VAL A 43 0.07 2.51 -6.76
CA VAL A 43 0.51 3.21 -5.55
C VAL A 43 -0.45 2.98 -4.38
N GLN A 44 -1.76 3.06 -4.62
CA GLN A 44 -2.78 2.77 -3.60
C GLN A 44 -2.71 1.31 -3.13
N THR A 45 -2.50 0.38 -4.05
CA THR A 45 -2.35 -1.05 -3.73
C THR A 45 -1.11 -1.28 -2.87
N ASN A 46 0.03 -0.71 -3.24
CA ASN A 46 1.27 -0.82 -2.46
C ASN A 46 1.09 -0.24 -1.05
N THR A 47 0.48 0.94 -0.94
CA THR A 47 0.14 1.55 0.36
C THR A 47 -0.75 0.63 1.20
N LYS A 48 -1.71 -0.05 0.57
CA LYS A 48 -2.58 -0.99 1.28
C LYS A 48 -1.84 -2.25 1.73
N LEU A 49 -0.92 -2.75 0.91
CA LEU A 49 -0.04 -3.87 1.27
C LEU A 49 0.85 -3.52 2.47
N ASP A 50 1.43 -2.32 2.49
CA ASP A 50 2.24 -1.85 3.62
C ASP A 50 1.42 -1.81 4.92
N GLN A 51 0.17 -1.34 4.86
CA GLN A 51 -0.75 -1.37 6.00
C GLN A 51 -1.06 -2.80 6.49
N ILE A 52 -1.25 -3.74 5.56
CA ILE A 52 -1.50 -5.15 5.89
C ILE A 52 -0.27 -5.77 6.55
N MET A 53 0.92 -5.49 6.01
CA MET A 53 2.18 -5.96 6.60
C MET A 53 2.39 -5.40 8.00
N GLN A 54 2.12 -4.12 8.21
CA GLN A 54 2.19 -3.50 9.54
C GLN A 54 1.18 -4.11 10.50
N SER A 55 -0.07 -4.34 10.08
CA SER A 55 -1.07 -5.00 10.90
C SER A 55 -0.66 -6.42 11.28
N SER A 56 -0.11 -7.18 10.34
CA SER A 56 0.38 -8.54 10.59
C SER A 56 1.56 -8.55 11.58
N ALA A 57 2.48 -7.61 11.44
CA ALA A 57 3.60 -7.44 12.36
C ALA A 57 3.12 -7.09 13.79
N LEU A 58 2.11 -6.22 13.91
CA LEU A 58 1.48 -5.89 15.19
C LEU A 58 0.77 -7.09 15.82
N SER A 59 0.04 -7.90 15.05
CA SER A 59 -0.59 -9.12 15.58
C SER A 59 0.44 -10.14 16.07
N GLN A 60 1.57 -10.26 15.39
CA GLN A 60 2.68 -11.09 15.84
C GLN A 60 3.32 -10.52 17.12
N ALA A 61 3.51 -9.20 17.17
CA ALA A 61 4.02 -8.50 18.34
C ALA A 61 3.13 -8.72 19.59
N ASP A 62 1.80 -8.58 19.46
CA ASP A 62 0.84 -8.81 20.54
C ASP A 62 0.93 -10.24 21.09
N ALA A 63 1.18 -11.23 20.23
CA ALA A 63 1.35 -12.62 20.65
C ALA A 63 2.64 -12.85 21.46
N LEU A 64 3.63 -11.96 21.38
CA LEU A 64 4.90 -12.06 22.08
C LEU A 64 4.89 -11.35 23.44
N ILE A 65 4.09 -10.29 23.61
CA ILE A 65 4.02 -9.54 24.87
C ILE A 65 3.64 -10.48 26.04
N GLY A 66 4.40 -10.42 27.13
CA GLY A 66 4.20 -11.27 28.30
C GLY A 66 4.69 -12.71 28.14
N ARG A 67 5.20 -13.12 26.96
CA ARG A 67 5.86 -14.41 26.79
C ARG A 67 7.32 -14.34 27.17
N ASN A 68 7.86 -15.47 27.63
CA ASN A 68 9.29 -15.64 27.83
C ASN A 68 9.93 -16.01 26.48
N ILE A 69 10.90 -15.22 26.04
CA ILE A 69 11.64 -15.44 24.79
C ILE A 69 13.13 -15.48 25.07
N THR A 70 13.86 -16.18 24.21
CA THR A 70 15.32 -16.21 24.19
C THR A 70 15.80 -15.60 22.88
N SER A 71 16.77 -14.68 22.97
CA SER A 71 17.43 -14.06 21.82
C SER A 71 18.06 -15.13 20.90
N ALA A 72 18.17 -14.83 19.61
CA ALA A 72 18.73 -15.74 18.62
C ALA A 72 20.19 -16.16 18.92
N ASP A 73 20.93 -15.33 19.67
CA ASP A 73 22.28 -15.64 20.13
C ASP A 73 22.34 -16.46 21.43
N GLY A 74 21.17 -16.76 22.02
CA GLY A 74 21.02 -17.54 23.25
C GLY A 74 21.45 -16.84 24.54
N LYS A 75 21.86 -15.57 24.49
CA LYS A 75 22.47 -14.88 25.64
C LYS A 75 21.46 -14.15 26.52
N THR A 76 20.39 -13.66 25.91
CA THR A 76 19.35 -12.90 26.61
C THR A 76 18.08 -13.74 26.66
N THR A 77 17.52 -13.92 27.85
CA THR A 77 16.23 -14.60 28.04
C THR A 77 15.41 -13.81 29.05
N GLY A 78 14.15 -13.57 28.73
CA GLY A 78 13.26 -12.83 29.63
C GLY A 78 11.84 -12.70 29.10
N THR A 79 11.01 -12.07 29.92
CA THR A 79 9.61 -11.79 29.58
C THR A 79 9.53 -10.50 28.77
N VAL A 80 8.86 -10.54 27.62
CA VAL A 80 8.66 -9.37 26.75
C VAL A 80 7.75 -8.35 27.45
N ALA A 81 8.23 -7.13 27.61
CA ALA A 81 7.46 -6.00 28.13
C ALA A 81 6.80 -5.19 27.00
N SER A 82 7.50 -4.98 25.88
CA SER A 82 6.97 -4.28 24.72
C SER A 82 7.63 -4.77 23.44
N VAL A 83 6.97 -4.54 22.31
CA VAL A 83 7.51 -4.82 20.97
C VAL A 83 7.34 -3.58 20.11
N THR A 84 8.39 -3.22 19.39
CA THR A 84 8.41 -2.08 18.48
C THR A 84 8.77 -2.54 17.08
N LEU A 85 8.20 -1.90 16.06
CA LEU A 85 8.54 -2.17 14.67
C LEU A 85 9.71 -1.28 14.25
N GLY A 86 10.90 -1.87 14.14
CA GLY A 86 12.07 -1.21 13.59
C GLY A 86 12.18 -1.39 12.06
N SER A 87 13.15 -0.71 11.46
CA SER A 87 13.42 -0.77 10.00
C SER A 87 13.75 -2.17 9.49
N ASN A 88 14.20 -3.07 10.38
CA ASN A 88 14.63 -4.44 10.06
C ASN A 88 13.69 -5.52 10.64
N GLY A 89 12.52 -5.14 11.18
CA GLY A 89 11.56 -6.07 11.75
C GLY A 89 11.16 -5.75 13.20
N LEU A 90 10.60 -6.74 13.89
CA LEU A 90 10.14 -6.59 15.26
C LEU A 90 11.32 -6.60 16.25
N ILE A 91 11.35 -5.62 17.15
CA ILE A 91 12.31 -5.51 18.25
C ILE A 91 11.52 -5.66 19.55
N ALA A 92 11.81 -6.71 20.31
CA ALA A 92 11.25 -6.93 21.63
C ALA A 92 12.14 -6.26 22.69
N VAL A 93 11.51 -5.61 23.68
CA VAL A 93 12.16 -5.09 24.89
C VAL A 93 11.64 -5.90 26.07
N LEU A 94 12.55 -6.47 26.85
CA LEU A 94 12.24 -7.32 27.99
C LEU A 94 11.95 -6.49 29.25
N GLN A 95 11.31 -7.11 30.25
CA GLN A 95 10.98 -6.45 31.53
C GLN A 95 12.20 -5.96 32.31
N ASP A 96 13.36 -6.56 32.09
CA ASP A 96 14.64 -6.13 32.68
C ASP A 96 15.27 -4.93 31.94
N GLY A 97 14.63 -4.45 30.87
CA GLY A 97 15.07 -3.33 30.05
C GLY A 97 16.09 -3.70 28.97
N THR A 98 16.36 -5.00 28.75
CA THR A 98 17.24 -5.49 27.68
C THR A 98 16.53 -5.90 26.41
#